data_AF-A0A2N1XK18-F1
#
_entry.id   AF-A0A2N1XK18-F1
#
_cell.length_a   1.000
_cell.length_b   1.000
_cell.length_c   1.000
_cell.angle_alpha   90.00
_cell.angle_beta   90.00
_cell.angle_gamma   90.00
#
_symmetry.space_group_name_H-M   'P 1'
#
loop_
_entity.id
_entity.type
_entity.pdbx_description
1 polymer ?
#
loop_
_entity_poly.entity_id
_entity_poly.type
_entity_poly.pdbx_seq_one_letter_code
_entity_poly.pdbx_strand_id
1 'polypeptide(L)' 'MIRICTYRAHVPRWAGSPTNDIGGARAGGRFNRKDVEALHLAAEDVTALREYQQLSFSSASSNG' A
#
# COMPACT_ATOMS: atom_id res chain seq x y z
N MET A 1 22.23 15.35 11.38
CA MET A 1 21.87 14.18 10.57
C MET A 1 20.37 14.21 10.34
N ILE A 2 19.90 14.40 9.12
CA ILE A 2 18.46 14.45 8.80
C ILE A 2 17.98 13.02 8.55
N ARG A 3 16.87 12.62 9.17
CA ARG A 3 16.18 11.36 8.88
C ARG A 3 14.93 11.66 8.07
N ILE A 4 14.72 10.89 7.01
CA ILE A 4 13.49 10.93 6.22
C ILE A 4 12.59 9.80 6.75
N CYS A 5 11.35 10.15 7.09
CA CYS A 5 10.30 9.21 7.50
C CYS A 5 9.25 9.10 6.39
N THR A 6 8.78 7.89 6.16
CA THR A 6 7.71 7.59 5.20
C THR A 6 6.72 6.61 5.82
N TYR A 7 5.48 6.66 5.35
CA TYR A 7 4.36 5.93 5.94
C TYR A 7 3.71 5.02 4.91
N ARG A 8 3.26 3.85 5.37
CA ARG A 8 2.45 2.89 4.60
C ARG A 8 1.41 2.26 5.52
N ALA A 9 0.15 2.31 5.13
CA ALA A 9 -0.92 1.63 5.85
C ALA A 9 -1.17 0.24 5.26
N HIS A 10 -1.39 -0.75 6.12
CA HIS A 10 -1.59 -2.15 5.74
C HIS A 10 -2.84 -2.72 6.42
N VAL A 11 -3.47 -3.71 5.78
CA VAL A 11 -4.36 -4.62 6.52
C VAL A 11 -3.53 -5.37 7.58
N PRO A 12 -4.09 -5.67 8.77
CA PRO A 12 -3.35 -6.28 9.87
C PRO A 12 -2.61 -7.57 9.50
N ARG A 13 -3.16 -8.37 8.59
CA ARG A 13 -2.54 -9.62 8.09
C ARG A 13 -1.14 -9.41 7.50
N TRP A 14 -0.84 -8.23 6.95
CA TRP A 14 0.45 -7.93 6.32
C TRP A 14 1.37 -7.06 7.20
N ALA A 15 0.93 -6.67 8.40
CA ALA A 15 1.71 -5.81 9.29
C ALA A 15 3.02 -6.46 9.79
N GLY A 16 3.10 -7.81 9.81
CA GLY A 16 4.29 -8.56 10.21
C GLY A 16 5.45 -8.54 9.19
N SER A 17 5.24 -7.99 7.99
CA SER A 17 6.26 -7.88 6.95
C SER A 17 6.11 -6.56 6.16
N PRO A 18 6.40 -5.40 6.79
CA PRO A 18 6.05 -4.08 6.26
C PRO A 18 6.86 -3.68 5.02
N THR A 19 8.05 -4.26 4.83
CA THR A 19 8.97 -3.95 3.74
C THR A 19 8.88 -4.89 2.55
N ASN A 20 7.98 -5.88 2.59
CA ASN A 20 7.82 -6.84 1.49
C ASN A 20 6.53 -6.53 0.73
N ASP A 21 6.54 -6.66 -0.60
CA ASP A 21 5.36 -6.40 -1.44
C ASP A 21 4.86 -7.64 -2.18
N ILE A 22 4.92 -8.80 -1.54
CA ILE A 22 4.43 -10.07 -2.10
C ILE A 22 2.95 -9.97 -2.53
N GLY A 23 2.14 -9.19 -1.81
CA GLY A 23 0.73 -8.97 -2.13
C GLY A 23 0.53 -8.10 -3.38
N GLY A 24 1.25 -6.98 -3.47
CA GLY A 24 1.15 -6.03 -4.59
C GLY A 24 1.73 -6.58 -5.88
N ALA A 25 2.85 -7.30 -5.82
CA ALA A 25 3.46 -7.94 -6.98
C ALA A 25 2.51 -8.91 -7.69
N ARG A 26 1.66 -9.66 -6.96
CA ARG A 26 0.75 -10.65 -7.57
C ARG A 26 -0.30 -10.03 -8.49
N ALA A 27 -0.73 -8.80 -8.22
CA ALA A 27 -1.72 -8.08 -9.01
C ALA A 27 -1.09 -7.02 -9.93
N GLY A 28 0.07 -6.48 -9.56
CA GLY A 28 0.57 -5.21 -10.08
C GLY A 28 -0.22 -4.03 -9.49
N GLY A 29 0.21 -2.82 -9.83
CA GLY A 29 -0.43 -1.58 -9.36
C GLY A 29 -0.20 -0.43 -10.33
N ARG A 30 -0.69 0.76 -9.97
CA ARG A 30 -0.58 1.96 -10.81
C ARG A 30 0.88 2.28 -11.21
N PHE A 31 1.82 1.95 -10.34
CA PHE A 31 3.24 2.23 -10.51
C PHE A 31 4.11 0.98 -10.56
N ASN A 32 3.50 -0.19 -10.75
CA ASN A 32 4.23 -1.45 -10.69
C ASN A 32 3.60 -2.51 -11.60
N ARG A 33 4.43 -3.23 -12.37
CA ARG A 33 3.94 -4.34 -13.20
C ARG A 33 3.65 -5.55 -12.33
N LYS A 34 2.82 -6.46 -12.84
CA LYS A 34 2.67 -7.78 -12.22
C LYS A 34 4.04 -8.47 -12.11
N ASP A 35 4.26 -9.18 -11.01
CA ASP A 35 5.46 -9.92 -10.62
C ASP A 35 6.72 -9.09 -10.33
N VAL A 36 6.59 -7.76 -10.30
CA VAL A 36 7.62 -6.84 -9.79
C VAL A 36 7.16 -6.42 -8.38
N GLU A 37 8.05 -6.30 -7.39
CA GLU A 37 7.70 -5.80 -6.05
C GLU A 37 7.88 -4.28 -5.96
N ALA A 38 6.94 -3.57 -5.33
CA ALA A 38 7.07 -2.13 -5.09
C ALA A 38 6.46 -1.68 -3.75
N LEU A 39 7.21 -0.87 -3.00
CA LEU A 39 6.69 -0.24 -1.78
C LEU A 39 6.02 1.09 -2.12
N HIS A 40 4.69 1.14 -1.97
CA HIS A 40 3.93 2.37 -2.04
C HIS A 40 4.01 3.09 -0.70
N LEU A 41 4.77 4.20 -0.67
CA LEU A 41 5.06 4.98 0.53
C LEU A 41 4.54 6.41 0.37
N ALA A 42 4.06 7.01 1.45
CA ALA A 42 3.69 8.42 1.52
C ALA A 42 4.65 9.18 2.43
N ALA A 43 4.86 10.47 2.15
CA ALA A 43 5.63 11.36 3.03
C ALA A 43 4.85 11.75 4.30
N GLU A 44 3.52 11.66 4.26
CA GLU A 44 2.61 12.01 5.35
C GLU A 44 1.71 10.81 5.70
N ASP A 45 1.45 10.64 6.99
CA ASP A 45 0.62 9.56 7.55
C ASP A 45 -0.84 9.66 7.09
N VAL A 46 -1.41 10.86 7.06
CA VAL A 46 -2.78 11.12 6.59
C VAL A 46 -2.93 10.71 5.12
N THR A 47 -1.92 10.96 4.30
CA THR A 47 -1.91 10.55 2.88
C THR A 47 -1.87 9.03 2.75
N ALA A 48 -1.03 8.35 3.53
CA ALA A 48 -1.01 6.88 3.57
C ALA A 48 -2.38 6.28 3.97
N LEU A 49 -3.07 6.90 4.93
CA LEU A 49 -4.38 6.44 5.38
C LEU A 49 -5.46 6.64 4.31
N ARG A 50 -5.48 7.79 3.63
CA ARG A 50 -6.45 8.08 2.57
C ARG A 50 -6.33 7.12 1.38
N GLU A 51 -5.11 6.85 0.93
CA GLU A 51 -4.83 5.88 -0.14
C GLU A 51 -5.35 4.48 0.23
N TYR A 52 -5.08 4.05 1.47
CA TYR A 52 -5.59 2.77 1.98
C TYR A 52 -7.13 2.70 2.01
N GLN A 53 -7.78 3.78 2.46
CA GLN A 53 -9.24 3.87 2.50
C GLN A 53 -9.84 3.83 1.09
N GLN A 54 -9.30 4.59 0.14
CA GLN A 54 -9.78 4.61 -1.25
C GLN A 54 -9.76 3.21 -1.89
N LEU A 55 -8.67 2.47 -1.71
CA LEU A 55 -8.55 1.10 -2.22
C LEU A 55 -9.55 0.15 -1.53
N SER A 56 -9.75 0.33 -0.22
CA SER A 56 -10.70 -0.47 0.57
C SER A 56 -12.15 -0.24 0.11
N PHE A 57 -12.54 1.02 -0.09
CA PHE A 57 -13.88 1.38 -0.58
C PHE A 57 -14.12 0.91 -2.02
N SER A 58 -13.12 1.01 -2.90
CA SER A 58 -13.28 0.53 -4.28
C SER A 58 -13.51 -0.97 -4.35
N SER A 59 -12.91 -1.76 -3.45
CA SER A 59 -13.13 -3.21 -3.38
C SER A 59 -14.50 -3.60 -2.79
N ALA A 60 -15.10 -2.73 -1.97
CA ALA A 60 -16.43 -2.96 -1.40
C ALA A 60 -17.57 -2.63 -2.40
N SER A 61 -17.33 -1.70 -3.32
CA SER A 61 -18.34 -1.24 -4.29
C SER A 61 -18.53 -2.19 -5.49
N SER A 62 -17.63 -3.14 -5.75
CA SER A 62 -17.71 -4.04 -6.91
C SER A 62 -18.58 -5.29 -6.70
N ASN A 63 -19.26 -5.41 -5.56
CA ASN A 63 -20.14 -6.54 -5.21
C ASN A 63 -21.64 -6.16 -5.27
N GLY A 64 -22.00 -5.12 -6.04
CA GLY A 64 -23.38 -4.69 -6.29
C GLY A 64 -23.80 -4.94 -7.72
#